data_AF-A0A935QDF3-F1
#
_entry.id   AF-A0A935QDF3-F1
#
_cell.length_a   1.000
_cell.length_b   1.000
_cell.length_c   1.000
_cell.angle_alpha   90.00
_cell.angle_beta   90.00
_cell.angle_gamma   90.00
#
_symmetry.space_group_name_H-M   'P 1'
#
loop_
_entity.id
_entity.type
_entity.pdbx_description
1 polymer ?
#
loop_
_entity_poly.entity_id
_entity_poly.type
_entity_poly.pdbx_seq_one_letter_code
_entity_poly.pdbx_strand_id
1 'polypeptide(L)'
;MSDAVRERNILLVTSVAHFLTHFGLLIFPSLVLSIQQDWDLPFDRALALGFWMYLLFGLGALPSGVLTDLWRRPRLMIAVSLAGMAVCSLWAGLTRTAAQLTWALGGLGLFASIYHPAGMGLISTGVKRRGWALGVNGVAGNFGEVLAPVAAGVLAVVLGWRSVYLVLAVPA
;
A
#
# COMPACT_ATOMS: atom_id res chain seq x y z
N MET A 1 10.50 -21.90 19.17
CA MET A 1 9.52 -20.80 19.34
C MET A 1 8.15 -21.42 19.54
N SER A 2 7.38 -21.06 20.56
CA SER A 2 6.06 -21.69 20.78
C SER A 2 5.08 -21.34 19.66
N ASP A 3 4.11 -22.22 19.39
CA ASP A 3 3.08 -22.02 18.36
C ASP A 3 2.36 -20.67 18.53
N ALA A 4 2.06 -20.27 19.76
CA ALA A 4 1.41 -19.00 20.07
C ALA A 4 2.25 -17.78 19.66
N VAL A 5 3.57 -17.82 19.85
CA VAL A 5 4.47 -16.74 19.41
C VAL A 5 4.53 -16.67 17.89
N ARG A 6 4.51 -17.81 17.20
CA ARG A 6 4.48 -17.85 15.73
C ARG A 6 3.19 -17.25 15.18
N GLU A 7 2.04 -17.63 15.72
CA GLU A 7 0.73 -17.11 15.30
C GLU A 7 0.62 -15.59 15.54
N ARG A 8 1.08 -15.11 16.71
CA ARG A 8 1.13 -13.67 17.01
C ARG A 8 2.00 -12.90 16.02
N ASN A 9 3.18 -13.43 15.70
CA ASN A 9 4.09 -12.77 14.77
C ASN A 9 3.53 -12.73 13.35
N ILE A 10 2.84 -13.79 12.91
CA ILE A 10 2.13 -13.79 11.62
C ILE A 10 1.10 -12.66 11.61
N LEU A 11 0.23 -12.62 12.62
CA LEU A 11 -0.83 -11.63 12.69
C LEU A 11 -0.30 -10.20 12.74
N LEU A 12 0.76 -9.94 13.49
CA LEU A 12 1.38 -8.62 13.58
C LEU A 12 1.94 -8.18 12.23
N VAL A 13 2.75 -9.02 11.59
CA VAL A 13 3.37 -8.69 10.29
C VAL A 13 2.30 -8.45 9.22
N THR A 14 1.30 -9.32 9.14
CA THR A 14 0.24 -9.17 8.12
C THR A 14 -0.64 -7.97 8.41
N SER A 15 -0.96 -7.67 9.67
CA SER A 15 -1.82 -6.52 10.01
C SER A 15 -1.14 -5.18 9.78
N VAL A 16 0.15 -5.06 10.13
CA VAL A 16 0.94 -3.86 9.81
C VAL A 16 1.07 -3.70 8.31
N ALA A 17 1.37 -4.78 7.58
CA ALA A 17 1.45 -4.71 6.13
C ALA A 17 0.11 -4.32 5.49
N HIS A 18 -1.01 -4.87 5.98
CA HIS A 18 -2.35 -4.51 5.48
C HIS A 18 -2.66 -3.04 5.65
N PHE A 19 -2.40 -2.54 6.86
CA PHE A 19 -2.55 -1.13 7.20
C PHE A 19 -1.76 -0.26 6.23
N LEU A 20 -0.46 -0.55 6.03
CA LEU A 20 0.42 0.22 5.16
C LEU A 20 0.00 0.13 3.69
N THR A 21 -0.47 -1.03 3.23
CA THR A 21 -0.99 -1.22 1.87
C THR A 21 -2.16 -0.28 1.59
N HIS A 22 -3.20 -0.29 2.44
CA HIS A 22 -4.35 0.61 2.25
C HIS A 22 -4.00 2.07 2.51
N PHE A 23 -3.16 2.33 3.51
CA PHE A 23 -2.72 3.69 3.81
C PHE A 23 -2.00 4.32 2.61
N GLY A 24 -1.08 3.58 1.97
CA GLY A 24 -0.37 4.04 0.79
C GLY A 24 -1.27 4.27 -0.43
N LEU A 25 -2.22 3.36 -0.69
CA LEU A 25 -3.15 3.48 -1.83
C LEU A 25 -4.11 4.66 -1.69
N LEU A 26 -4.46 5.04 -0.46
CA LEU A 26 -5.39 6.14 -0.19
C LEU A 26 -4.72 7.50 -0.02
N ILE A 27 -3.38 7.57 -0.03
CA ILE A 27 -2.67 8.84 -0.09
C ILE A 27 -2.99 9.58 -1.41
N PHE A 28 -2.88 8.91 -2.57
CA PHE A 28 -3.16 9.56 -3.85
C PHE A 28 -4.54 10.25 -3.94
N PRO A 29 -5.68 9.56 -3.70
CA PRO A 29 -7.00 10.19 -3.82
C PRO A 29 -7.18 11.35 -2.83
N SER A 30 -6.53 11.26 -1.66
CA SER A 30 -6.53 12.33 -0.66
C SER A 30 -5.75 13.57 -1.08
N LEU A 31 -4.83 13.43 -2.05
CA LEU A 31 -3.95 14.49 -2.53
C LEU A 31 -4.33 15.04 -3.90
N VAL A 32 -5.35 14.50 -4.59
CA VAL A 32 -5.74 14.91 -5.94
C VAL A 32 -5.94 16.42 -6.03
N LEU A 33 -6.64 17.02 -5.06
CA LEU A 33 -6.88 18.47 -5.05
C LEU A 33 -5.59 19.27 -4.85
N SER A 34 -4.70 18.82 -3.97
CA SER A 34 -3.41 19.48 -3.75
C SER A 34 -2.49 19.38 -4.97
N ILE A 35 -2.47 18.23 -5.66
CA ILE A 35 -1.70 18.04 -6.90
C ILE A 35 -2.27 18.92 -8.01
N GLN A 36 -3.60 18.96 -8.13
CA GLN A 36 -4.30 19.79 -9.09
C GLN A 36 -3.92 21.26 -8.94
N GLN A 37 -3.94 21.77 -7.71
CA GLN A 37 -3.58 23.15 -7.39
C GLN A 37 -2.09 23.46 -7.63
N ASP A 38 -1.21 22.54 -7.25
CA ASP A 38 0.25 22.71 -7.40
C ASP A 38 0.71 22.71 -8.87
N TRP A 39 0.03 21.94 -9.72
CA TRP A 39 0.38 21.78 -11.14
C TRP A 39 -0.56 22.49 -12.12
N ASP A 40 -1.54 23.25 -11.62
CA ASP A 40 -2.56 23.93 -12.42
C ASP A 40 -3.24 23.00 -13.44
N LEU A 41 -3.58 21.78 -12.98
CA LEU A 41 -4.21 20.76 -13.81
C LEU A 41 -5.74 20.85 -13.71
N PRO A 42 -6.48 20.42 -14.74
CA PRO A 42 -7.89 20.06 -14.59
C PRO A 42 -8.06 18.88 -13.62
N PHE A 43 -9.18 18.85 -12.87
CA PHE A 43 -9.46 17.79 -11.89
C PHE A 43 -9.44 16.39 -12.49
N ASP A 44 -10.03 16.21 -13.68
CA ASP A 44 -10.05 14.94 -14.41
C ASP A 44 -8.63 14.46 -14.77
N ARG A 45 -7.74 15.40 -15.12
CA ARG A 45 -6.34 15.10 -15.44
C ARG A 45 -5.53 14.74 -14.20
N ALA A 46 -5.75 15.43 -13.08
CA ALA A 46 -5.12 15.10 -11.80
C ALA A 46 -5.56 13.72 -11.30
N LEU A 47 -6.87 13.42 -11.39
CA LEU A 47 -7.41 12.11 -11.01
C LEU A 47 -6.88 10.98 -11.90
N ALA A 48 -6.73 11.22 -13.20
CA ALA A 48 -6.23 10.24 -14.17
C ALA A 48 -4.79 9.77 -13.88
N LEU A 49 -4.00 10.51 -13.11
CA LEU A 49 -2.64 10.10 -12.71
C LEU A 49 -2.63 8.78 -11.91
N GLY A 50 -3.70 8.49 -11.18
CA GLY A 50 -3.85 7.26 -10.41
C GLY A 50 -4.32 6.05 -11.21
N PHE A 51 -4.64 6.19 -12.50
CA PHE A 51 -5.22 5.11 -13.31
C PHE A 51 -4.40 3.81 -13.23
N TRP A 52 -3.09 3.90 -13.48
CA TRP A 52 -2.21 2.74 -13.46
C TRP A 52 -2.02 2.16 -12.06
N MET A 53 -2.09 2.97 -11.01
CA MET A 53 -2.01 2.49 -9.63
C MET A 53 -3.15 1.50 -9.33
N TYR A 54 -4.38 1.92 -9.60
CA TYR A 54 -5.54 1.08 -9.31
C TYR A 54 -5.65 -0.11 -10.26
N LEU A 55 -5.33 0.08 -11.54
CA LEU A 55 -5.34 -1.00 -12.51
C LEU A 55 -4.30 -2.09 -12.15
N LEU A 56 -3.07 -1.70 -11.84
CA LEU A 56 -2.02 -2.65 -11.48
C LEU A 56 -2.21 -3.23 -10.07
N PHE A 57 -2.86 -2.49 -9.16
CA PHE A 57 -3.28 -3.05 -7.88
C PHE A 57 -4.26 -4.22 -8.06
N GLY A 58 -5.26 -4.05 -8.93
CA GLY A 58 -6.22 -5.11 -9.24
C GLY A 58 -5.61 -6.25 -10.07
N LEU A 59 -5.03 -5.93 -11.23
CA LEU A 59 -4.48 -6.93 -12.15
C LEU A 59 -3.27 -7.67 -11.58
N GLY A 60 -2.44 -6.99 -10.78
CA GLY A 60 -1.24 -7.56 -10.17
C GLY A 60 -1.53 -8.60 -9.09
N ALA A 61 -2.74 -8.62 -8.53
CA ALA A 61 -3.12 -9.58 -7.48
C ALA A 61 -3.12 -11.03 -7.98
N LEU A 62 -3.54 -11.27 -9.22
CA LEU A 62 -3.53 -12.61 -9.84
C LEU A 62 -2.10 -13.19 -9.99
N PRO A 63 -1.18 -12.54 -10.72
CA PRO A 63 0.18 -13.07 -10.89
C PRO A 63 0.94 -13.12 -9.57
N SER A 64 0.76 -12.14 -8.66
CA SER A 64 1.41 -12.16 -7.36
C SER A 64 0.94 -13.30 -6.45
N GLY A 65 -0.34 -13.71 -6.57
CA GLY A 65 -0.85 -14.91 -5.92
C GLY A 65 -0.17 -16.17 -6.42
N VAL A 66 -0.13 -16.36 -7.74
CA VAL A 66 0.57 -17.50 -8.37
C VAL A 66 2.04 -17.53 -7.95
N LEU A 67 2.74 -16.40 -8.01
CA LEU A 67 4.14 -16.29 -7.60
C LEU A 67 4.35 -16.66 -6.12
N THR A 68 3.45 -16.20 -5.24
CA THR A 68 3.56 -16.48 -3.82
C THR A 68 3.39 -17.98 -3.52
N ASP A 69 2.46 -18.63 -4.20
CA ASP A 69 2.22 -20.07 -4.07
C ASP A 69 3.38 -20.89 -4.63
N LEU A 70 3.94 -20.48 -5.77
CA LEU A 70 5.10 -21.14 -6.40
C LEU A 70 6.36 -21.02 -5.53
N TRP A 71 6.65 -19.83 -5.01
CA TRP A 71 7.85 -19.59 -4.20
C TRP A 71 7.72 -20.09 -2.77
N ARG A 72 6.50 -20.32 -2.28
CA ARG A 72 6.21 -20.78 -0.90
C ARG A 72 6.87 -19.91 0.18
N ARG A 73 7.07 -18.63 -0.11
CA ARG A 73 7.73 -17.64 0.76
C ARG A 73 6.87 -16.40 0.96
N PRO A 74 5.67 -16.51 1.56
CA PRO A 74 4.74 -15.38 1.69
C PRO A 74 5.31 -14.22 2.51
N ARG A 75 6.15 -14.48 3.53
CA ARG A 75 6.81 -13.40 4.29
C ARG A 75 7.78 -12.59 3.45
N LEU A 76 8.52 -13.24 2.55
CA LEU A 76 9.39 -12.55 1.61
C LEU A 76 8.55 -11.71 0.64
N MET A 77 7.40 -12.23 0.19
CA MET A 77 6.51 -11.50 -0.71
C MET A 77 5.89 -10.27 -0.05
N ILE A 78 5.51 -10.36 1.22
CA ILE A 78 5.10 -9.19 2.02
C ILE A 78 6.24 -8.17 2.12
N ALA A 79 7.47 -8.61 2.39
CA ALA A 79 8.62 -7.70 2.44
C ALA A 79 8.90 -7.02 1.09
N VAL A 80 8.77 -7.74 -0.03
CA VAL A 80 8.89 -7.18 -1.39
C VAL A 80 7.78 -6.17 -1.68
N SER A 81 6.54 -6.47 -1.25
CA SER A 81 5.41 -5.55 -1.36
C SER A 81 5.71 -4.22 -0.67
N LEU A 82 6.09 -4.29 0.61
CA LEU A 82 6.38 -3.14 1.45
C LEU A 82 7.57 -2.33 0.93
N ALA A 83 8.73 -2.97 0.69
CA ALA A 83 9.91 -2.29 0.17
C ALA A 83 9.67 -1.68 -1.22
N GLY A 84 8.93 -2.36 -2.09
CA GLY A 84 8.57 -1.83 -3.40
C GLY A 84 7.65 -0.61 -3.30
N MET A 85 6.66 -0.66 -2.40
CA MET A 85 5.82 0.50 -2.09
C MET A 85 6.63 1.67 -1.55
N ALA A 86 7.62 1.42 -0.67
CA ALA A 86 8.50 2.44 -0.11
C ALA A 86 9.31 3.15 -1.19
N VAL A 87 9.94 2.38 -2.09
CA VAL A 87 10.73 2.91 -3.21
C VAL A 87 9.85 3.71 -4.16
N CYS A 88 8.66 3.21 -4.50
CA CYS A 88 7.71 3.93 -5.35
C CYS A 88 7.19 5.21 -4.68
N SER A 89 6.98 5.20 -3.37
CA SER A 89 6.58 6.39 -2.60
C SER A 89 7.70 7.43 -2.57
N LEU A 90 8.94 7.01 -2.32
CA LEU A 90 10.11 7.89 -2.41
C LEU A 90 10.20 8.51 -3.82
N TRP A 91 10.03 7.70 -4.87
CA TRP A 91 10.03 8.21 -6.23
C TRP A 91 8.90 9.21 -6.46
N ALA A 92 7.67 8.91 -6.03
CA ALA A 92 6.49 9.79 -6.13
C ALA A 92 6.76 11.17 -5.50
N GLY A 93 7.36 11.22 -4.31
CA GLY A 93 7.73 12.45 -3.61
C GLY A 93 8.80 13.28 -4.32
N LEU A 94 9.62 12.67 -5.18
CA LEU A 94 10.69 13.33 -5.93
C LEU A 94 10.28 13.72 -7.36
N THR A 95 9.03 13.46 -7.76
CA THR A 95 8.57 13.70 -9.12
C THR A 95 8.44 15.18 -9.47
N ARG A 96 8.79 15.48 -10.73
CA ARG A 96 8.72 16.82 -11.32
C ARG A 96 7.76 16.90 -12.50
N THR A 97 7.27 15.77 -13.00
CA THR A 97 6.34 15.72 -14.12
C THR A 97 5.19 14.76 -13.85
N ALA A 98 4.04 15.02 -14.46
CA ALA A 98 2.87 14.16 -14.40
C ALA A 98 3.18 12.71 -14.81
N ALA A 99 3.98 12.52 -15.86
CA ALA A 99 4.39 11.19 -16.32
C ALA A 99 5.20 10.42 -15.27
N GLN A 100 6.13 11.09 -14.58
CA GLN A 100 6.89 10.45 -13.50
C GLN A 100 5.98 10.03 -12.35
N LEU A 101 5.03 10.90 -11.96
CA LEU A 101 4.09 10.57 -10.88
C LEU A 101 3.18 9.41 -11.26
N THR A 102 2.63 9.41 -12.46
CA THR A 102 1.80 8.31 -12.98
C THR A 102 2.53 6.97 -12.91
N TRP A 103 3.81 6.91 -13.28
CA TRP A 103 4.58 5.66 -13.23
C TRP A 103 5.00 5.27 -11.81
N ALA A 104 5.32 6.24 -10.95
CA ALA A 104 5.57 5.99 -9.54
C ALA A 104 4.34 5.40 -8.84
N LEU A 105 3.16 5.97 -9.12
CA LEU A 105 1.87 5.47 -8.63
C LEU A 105 1.53 4.10 -9.23
N GLY A 106 1.78 3.88 -10.52
CA GLY A 106 1.64 2.56 -11.15
C GLY A 106 2.48 1.48 -10.45
N GLY A 107 3.75 1.78 -10.16
CA GLY A 107 4.62 0.91 -9.39
C GLY A 107 4.11 0.68 -7.97
N LEU A 108 3.66 1.74 -7.28
CA LEU A 108 3.07 1.64 -5.94
C LEU A 108 1.90 0.65 -5.93
N GLY A 109 0.98 0.76 -6.89
CA GLY A 109 -0.15 -0.15 -7.04
C GLY A 109 0.26 -1.59 -7.35
N LEU A 110 1.24 -1.77 -8.25
CA LEU A 110 1.78 -3.09 -8.57
C LEU A 110 2.36 -3.79 -7.34
N PHE A 111 3.18 -3.11 -6.54
CA PHE A 111 3.76 -3.69 -5.33
C PHE A 111 2.72 -3.89 -4.22
N ALA A 112 1.78 -2.97 -4.07
CA ALA A 112 0.64 -3.11 -3.14
C ALA A 112 -0.21 -4.35 -3.45
N SER A 113 -0.31 -4.75 -4.72
CA SER A 113 -1.11 -5.92 -5.14
C SER A 113 -0.65 -7.24 -4.51
N ILE A 114 0.63 -7.33 -4.15
CA ILE A 114 1.27 -8.54 -3.63
C ILE A 114 0.77 -8.89 -2.22
N TYR A 115 0.44 -7.87 -1.41
CA TYR A 115 0.11 -8.08 -0.01
C TYR A 115 -1.09 -9.02 0.19
N HIS A 116 -2.19 -8.81 -0.54
CA HIS A 116 -3.44 -9.54 -0.33
C HIS A 116 -3.28 -11.06 -0.47
N PRO A 117 -2.79 -11.60 -1.61
CA PRO A 117 -2.60 -13.05 -1.72
C PRO A 117 -1.57 -13.59 -0.72
N ALA A 118 -0.45 -12.89 -0.51
CA ALA A 118 0.61 -13.37 0.38
C ALA A 118 0.22 -13.33 1.86
N GLY A 119 -0.36 -12.23 2.31
CA GLY A 119 -0.81 -12.00 3.68
C GLY A 119 -1.98 -12.89 4.06
N MET A 120 -3.03 -12.93 3.24
CA MET A 120 -4.21 -13.75 3.51
C MET A 120 -3.87 -15.24 3.44
N GLY A 121 -3.02 -15.67 2.50
CA GLY A 121 -2.52 -17.04 2.45
C GLY A 121 -1.71 -17.42 3.68
N LEU A 122 -0.84 -16.53 4.17
CA LEU A 122 -0.04 -16.76 5.38
C LEU A 122 -0.89 -16.85 6.64
N ILE A 123 -1.93 -16.01 6.80
CA ILE A 123 -2.88 -16.13 7.91
C ILE A 123 -3.63 -17.46 7.82
N SER A 124 -4.16 -17.78 6.64
CA SER A 124 -5.00 -18.96 6.40
C SER A 124 -4.26 -20.27 6.63
N THR A 125 -2.95 -20.32 6.37
CA THR A 125 -2.14 -21.53 6.55
C THR A 125 -1.38 -21.55 7.88
N GLY A 126 -1.11 -20.39 8.47
CA GLY A 126 -0.20 -20.24 9.61
C GLY A 126 -0.85 -20.08 10.97
N VAL A 127 -2.16 -19.78 11.05
CA VAL A 127 -2.92 -19.48 12.28
C VAL A 127 -4.07 -20.46 12.49
N LYS A 128 -4.28 -20.91 13.74
CA LYS A 128 -5.35 -21.88 14.06
C LYS A 128 -6.74 -21.25 13.97
N ARG A 129 -6.95 -20.10 14.62
CA ARG A 129 -8.22 -19.34 14.60
C ARG A 129 -8.31 -18.40 13.40
N ARG A 130 -8.30 -18.97 12.19
CA ARG A 130 -8.21 -18.25 10.90
C ARG A 130 -9.23 -17.11 10.78
N GLY A 131 -10.51 -17.39 11.04
CA GLY A 131 -11.57 -16.37 10.91
C GLY A 131 -11.36 -15.16 11.84
N TRP A 132 -10.94 -15.40 13.09
CA TRP A 132 -10.63 -14.31 14.02
C TRP A 132 -9.40 -13.51 13.56
N ALA A 133 -8.35 -14.20 13.11
CA ALA A 133 -7.13 -13.57 12.63
C ALA A 133 -7.37 -12.73 11.36
N LEU A 134 -8.17 -13.23 10.42
CA LEU A 134 -8.61 -12.47 9.25
C LEU A 134 -9.45 -11.26 9.64
N GLY A 135 -10.31 -11.38 10.67
CA GLY A 135 -11.06 -10.24 11.21
C GLY A 135 -10.15 -9.15 11.78
N VAL A 136 -9.16 -9.52 12.61
CA VAL A 136 -8.18 -8.56 13.15
C VAL A 136 -7.37 -7.91 12.03
N ASN A 137 -6.95 -8.69 11.04
CA ASN A 137 -6.26 -8.18 9.87
C ASN A 137 -7.11 -7.16 9.09
N GLY A 138 -8.38 -7.49 8.82
CA GLY A 138 -9.33 -6.60 8.16
C GLY A 138 -9.57 -5.29 8.92
N VAL A 139 -9.64 -5.34 10.26
CA VAL A 139 -9.70 -4.12 11.09
C VAL A 139 -8.46 -3.26 10.87
N ALA A 140 -7.26 -3.84 10.82
CA ALA A 140 -6.03 -3.09 10.56
C ALA A 140 -6.01 -2.44 9.17
N GLY A 141 -6.48 -3.14 8.13
CA GLY A 141 -6.67 -2.57 6.80
C GLY A 141 -7.59 -1.35 6.81
N ASN A 142 -8.77 -1.47 7.41
CA ASN A 142 -9.74 -0.38 7.54
C ASN A 142 -9.18 0.83 8.32
N PHE A 143 -8.37 0.59 9.36
CA PHE A 143 -7.66 1.68 10.05
C PHE A 143 -6.70 2.43 9.11
N GLY A 144 -6.02 1.71 8.22
CA GLY A 144 -5.21 2.32 7.16
C GLY A 144 -6.05 3.22 6.27
N GLU A 145 -7.24 2.76 5.90
CA GLU A 145 -8.16 3.53 5.06
C GLU A 145 -8.68 4.81 5.72
N VAL A 146 -9.02 4.74 7.00
CA VAL A 146 -9.53 5.90 7.74
C VAL A 146 -8.43 6.92 8.03
N LEU A 147 -7.22 6.47 8.36
CA LEU A 147 -6.14 7.37 8.76
C LEU A 147 -5.44 8.05 7.58
N ALA A 148 -5.42 7.42 6.39
CA ALA A 148 -4.67 7.97 5.25
C ALA A 148 -5.15 9.36 4.83
N PRO A 149 -6.46 9.63 4.64
CA PRO A 149 -6.91 10.95 4.20
C PRO A 149 -6.64 12.05 5.23
N VAL A 150 -6.79 11.73 6.51
CA VAL A 150 -6.52 12.68 7.60
C VAL A 150 -5.03 13.04 7.65
N ALA A 151 -4.16 12.03 7.65
CA ALA A 151 -2.71 12.24 7.70
C ALA A 151 -2.20 12.95 6.43
N ALA A 152 -2.65 12.50 5.25
CA ALA A 152 -2.26 13.08 3.97
C ALA A 152 -2.72 14.54 3.84
N GLY A 153 -3.97 14.84 4.21
CA GLY A 153 -4.50 16.20 4.16
C GLY A 153 -3.74 17.16 5.07
N VAL A 154 -3.49 16.79 6.32
CA VAL A 154 -2.73 17.62 7.27
C VAL A 154 -1.30 17.86 6.79
N LEU A 155 -0.59 16.80 6.39
CA LEU A 155 0.79 16.91 5.92
C LEU A 155 0.88 17.72 4.62
N ALA A 156 -0.06 17.55 3.69
CA ALA A 156 -0.07 18.28 2.42
C ALA A 156 -0.30 19.78 2.61
N VAL A 157 -1.16 20.18 3.56
CA VAL A 157 -1.40 21.60 3.87
C VAL A 157 -0.15 22.26 4.47
N VAL A 158 0.58 21.57 5.34
CA VAL A 158 1.73 22.15 6.06
C VAL A 158 3.03 22.08 5.26
N LEU A 159 3.25 20.98 4.53
CA LEU A 159 4.55 20.63 3.93
C LEU A 159 4.46 20.36 2.42
N GLY A 160 3.28 20.49 1.80
CA GLY A 160 3.03 20.17 0.41
C GLY A 160 2.84 18.67 0.16
N TRP A 161 2.10 18.32 -0.90
CA TRP A 161 1.67 16.95 -1.18
C TRP A 161 2.84 15.96 -1.40
N ARG A 162 3.98 16.43 -1.90
CA ARG A 162 5.18 15.58 -2.11
C ARG A 162 5.73 15.01 -0.82
N SER A 163 5.68 15.80 0.26
CA SER A 163 6.22 15.39 1.56
C SER A 163 5.48 14.18 2.14
N VAL A 164 4.18 14.03 1.85
CA VAL A 164 3.35 12.89 2.27
C VAL A 164 3.93 11.57 1.75
N TYR A 165 4.36 11.54 0.49
CA TYR A 165 4.97 10.37 -0.12
C TYR A 165 6.39 10.10 0.43
N LEU A 166 7.15 11.15 0.76
CA LEU A 166 8.47 10.99 1.40
C LEU A 166 8.34 10.42 2.81
N VAL A 167 7.33 10.85 3.57
CA VAL A 167 7.03 10.31 4.91
C VAL A 167 6.57 8.86 4.82
N LEU A 168 5.73 8.50 3.83
CA LEU A 168 5.28 7.12 3.60
C LEU A 168 6.43 6.17 3.26
N ALA A 169 7.49 6.66 2.62
CA ALA A 169 8.63 5.84 2.22
C ALA A 169 9.45 5.28 3.41
N VAL A 170 9.24 5.78 4.62
CA VAL A 170 9.97 5.34 5.83
C VAL A 170 9.34 4.12 6.51
N PRO A 171 8.01 4.07 6.75
CA PRO A 171 7.37 2.92 7.38
C PRO A 171 7.03 1.76 6.42
N ALA A 172 6.99 2.00 5.10
CA ALA A 172 6.84 0.95 4.09
C ALA A 172 8.16 0.21 3.86
#